data_AF-A0A4R5Q6B5-F1
#
_entry.id   AF-A0A4R5Q6B5-F1
#
_cell.length_a   1.000
_cell.length_b   1.000
_cell.length_c   1.000
_cell.angle_alpha   90.00
_cell.angle_beta   90.00
_cell.angle_gamma   90.00
#
_symmetry.space_group_name_H-M   'P 1'
#
loop_
_entity.id
_entity.type
_entity.pdbx_description
1 polymer ?
#
loop_
_entity_poly.entity_id
_entity_poly.type
_entity_poly.pdbx_seq_one_letter_code
_entity_poly.pdbx_strand_id
1 'polypeptide(L)'
;MLSRAISLACLGGAVVLASASADAAGRPSKAARMIDVAAAHAAEANHPVMDLPPGLRRQVLCTALNVYHEARGSTRHDQISVALVTRNRALHEQRSYCSVVWERAQFSWTRYKVQRLIPRDDAAWDRALTRAMAVVANPSPTDITRGARHFYNPRSVRPRWARPGKVVTARRIGQHRYVRLRDARWYK
;
A
#
# COMPACT_ATOMS: atom_id res chain seq x y z
N MET A 1 30.49 11.35 77.79
CA MET A 1 29.18 11.13 77.15
C MET A 1 29.36 11.48 75.68
N LEU A 2 29.52 10.47 74.81
CA LEU A 2 28.56 10.09 73.74
C LEU A 2 28.27 11.26 72.77
N SER A 3 28.27 11.17 71.45
CA SER A 3 28.52 10.12 70.45
C SER A 3 28.14 10.77 69.11
N ARG A 4 28.89 10.51 68.03
CA ARG A 4 28.45 10.46 66.60
C ARG A 4 27.81 11.73 65.98
N ALA A 5 27.76 11.95 64.66
CA ALA A 5 28.49 11.59 63.45
C ALA A 5 27.69 12.24 62.28
N ILE A 6 28.23 12.12 61.05
CA ILE A 6 27.51 12.13 59.76
C ILE A 6 27.44 13.47 59.01
N SER A 7 28.28 13.53 57.97
CA SER A 7 28.22 14.38 56.78
C SER A 7 26.84 14.36 56.11
N LEU A 8 26.45 15.49 55.51
CA LEU A 8 25.58 15.44 54.32
C LEU A 8 25.90 16.62 53.39
N ALA A 9 26.49 16.28 52.24
CA ALA A 9 26.55 17.15 51.07
C ALA A 9 25.29 16.95 50.23
N CYS A 10 24.68 18.03 49.75
CA CYS A 10 23.73 18.04 48.62
C CYS A 10 23.94 19.37 47.88
N LEU A 11 24.76 19.39 46.83
CA LEU A 11 24.35 19.27 45.42
C LEU A 11 23.49 20.44 44.95
N GLY A 12 24.15 21.39 44.27
CA GLY A 12 23.51 22.47 43.53
C GLY A 12 22.58 21.92 42.45
N GLY A 13 21.32 22.30 42.53
CA GLY A 13 20.33 22.05 41.48
C GLY A 13 20.57 23.01 40.31
N ALA A 14 21.30 22.57 39.30
CA ALA A 14 21.19 23.17 37.98
C ALA A 14 19.85 22.72 37.39
N VAL A 15 18.87 23.63 37.34
CA VAL A 15 17.65 23.43 36.55
C VAL A 15 18.06 23.48 35.08
N VAL A 16 18.31 22.32 34.50
CA VAL A 16 18.45 22.19 33.04
C VAL A 16 17.03 22.33 32.47
N LEU A 17 16.72 23.53 31.98
CA LEU A 17 15.58 23.75 31.09
C LEU A 17 15.87 23.01 29.77
N ALA A 18 15.41 21.77 29.66
CA ALA A 18 15.33 21.09 28.39
C ALA A 18 14.19 21.70 27.57
N SER A 19 14.48 22.72 26.78
CA SER A 19 13.59 23.12 25.70
C SER A 19 13.63 22.02 24.63
N ALA A 20 12.62 21.15 24.64
CA ALA A 20 12.37 20.27 23.51
C ALA A 20 11.94 21.14 22.32
N SER A 21 12.89 21.49 21.45
CA SER A 21 12.62 22.07 20.15
C SER A 21 11.96 21.00 19.27
N ALA A 22 10.63 20.97 19.30
CA ALA A 22 9.83 20.22 18.34
C ALA A 22 9.81 20.97 17.01
N ASP A 23 10.86 20.81 16.21
CA ASP A 23 10.90 21.34 14.84
C ASP A 23 11.33 20.28 13.82
N ALA A 24 10.73 20.38 12.61
CA ALA A 24 11.14 19.79 11.32
C ALA A 24 10.42 18.55 10.73
N ALA A 25 9.37 17.97 11.34
CA ALA A 25 8.58 16.94 10.65
C ALA A 25 7.35 17.57 9.95
N GLY A 26 7.49 17.98 8.69
CA GLY A 26 6.36 18.42 7.87
C GLY A 26 5.21 17.40 7.87
N ARG A 27 3.95 17.86 7.72
CA ARG A 27 2.76 17.00 7.80
C ARG A 27 2.93 15.74 6.94
N PRO A 28 2.71 14.53 7.48
CA PRO A 28 2.96 13.30 6.75
C PRO A 28 2.12 13.25 5.47
N SER A 29 2.74 12.76 4.39
CA SER A 29 2.06 12.60 3.12
C SER A 29 0.81 11.73 3.29
N LYS A 30 -0.16 11.93 2.40
CA LYS A 30 -1.37 11.09 2.37
C LYS A 30 -1.05 9.60 2.30
N ALA A 31 -0.03 9.24 1.53
CA ALA A 31 0.45 7.87 1.42
C ALA A 31 0.96 7.35 2.77
N ALA A 32 1.82 8.11 3.46
CA ALA A 32 2.34 7.74 4.77
C ALA A 32 1.20 7.50 5.79
N ARG A 33 0.29 8.48 5.91
CA ARG A 33 -0.88 8.36 6.80
C ARG A 33 -1.73 7.12 6.52
N MET A 34 -1.94 6.79 5.24
CA MET A 34 -2.73 5.61 4.87
C MET A 34 -1.99 4.30 5.11
N ILE A 35 -0.66 4.29 5.02
CA ILE A 35 0.15 3.12 5.38
C ILE A 35 0.08 2.88 6.88
N ASP A 36 0.15 3.94 7.70
CA ASP A 36 0.07 3.82 9.16
C ASP A 36 -1.30 3.27 9.59
N VAL A 37 -2.38 3.79 9.00
CA VAL A 37 -3.74 3.25 9.21
C VAL A 37 -3.81 1.79 8.76
N ALA A 38 -3.34 1.46 7.56
CA ALA A 38 -3.36 0.09 7.05
C ALA A 38 -2.57 -0.88 7.96
N ALA A 39 -1.44 -0.44 8.50
CA ALA A 39 -0.63 -1.21 9.45
C ALA A 39 -1.36 -1.43 10.78
N ALA A 40 -2.01 -0.40 11.32
CA ALA A 40 -2.79 -0.51 12.55
C ALA A 40 -3.94 -1.53 12.42
N HIS A 41 -4.71 -1.44 11.34
CA HIS A 41 -5.78 -2.42 11.06
C HIS A 41 -5.24 -3.84 10.85
N ALA A 42 -4.06 -3.98 10.21
CA ALA A 42 -3.43 -5.29 10.02
C ALA A 42 -2.93 -5.89 11.35
N ALA A 43 -2.42 -5.05 12.26
CA ALA A 43 -2.00 -5.45 13.59
C ALA A 43 -3.19 -5.87 14.46
N GLU A 44 -4.29 -5.12 14.42
CA GLU A 44 -5.54 -5.48 15.11
C GLU A 44 -6.10 -6.84 14.63
N ALA A 45 -5.99 -7.11 13.33
CA ALA A 45 -6.36 -8.40 12.74
C ALA A 45 -5.35 -9.53 13.01
N ASN A 46 -4.23 -9.26 13.70
CA ASN A 46 -3.11 -10.20 13.89
C ASN A 46 -2.64 -10.85 12.56
N HIS A 47 -2.66 -10.09 11.46
CA HIS A 47 -2.35 -10.63 10.15
C HIS A 47 -0.82 -10.82 9.98
N PRO A 48 -0.34 -11.94 9.38
CA PRO A 48 1.10 -12.22 9.16
C PRO A 48 1.89 -11.18 8.34
N VAL A 49 1.24 -10.13 7.84
CA VAL A 49 1.91 -9.04 7.14
C VAL A 49 2.79 -8.25 8.11
N MET A 50 2.41 -8.23 9.39
CA MET A 50 3.13 -7.54 10.44
C MET A 50 4.47 -8.21 10.78
N ASP A 51 4.68 -9.47 10.38
CA ASP A 51 5.94 -10.19 10.58
C ASP A 51 6.98 -9.89 9.49
N LEU A 52 6.56 -9.31 8.37
CA LEU A 52 7.46 -8.98 7.25
C LEU A 52 8.44 -7.85 7.62
N PRO A 53 9.66 -7.81 7.05
CA PRO A 53 10.58 -6.69 7.22
C PRO A 53 9.91 -5.34 6.88
N PRO A 54 10.19 -4.23 7.59
CA PRO A 54 9.46 -2.97 7.43
C PRO A 54 9.37 -2.46 5.99
N GLY A 55 10.46 -2.57 5.22
CA GLY A 55 10.49 -2.18 3.80
C GLY A 55 9.53 -3.00 2.94
N LEU A 56 9.50 -4.32 3.11
CA LEU A 56 8.60 -5.22 2.37
C LEU A 56 7.16 -5.07 2.84
N ARG A 57 6.93 -5.00 4.16
CA ARG A 57 5.64 -4.75 4.79
C ARG A 57 4.96 -3.52 4.19
N ARG A 58 5.72 -2.42 4.05
CA ARG A 58 5.23 -1.18 3.43
C ARG A 58 4.72 -1.41 2.00
N GLN A 59 5.45 -2.17 1.18
CA GLN A 59 5.03 -2.47 -0.20
C GLN A 59 3.76 -3.34 -0.25
N VAL A 60 3.66 -4.31 0.67
CA VAL A 60 2.46 -5.15 0.80
C VAL A 60 1.26 -4.31 1.20
N LEU A 61 1.38 -3.43 2.19
CA LEU A 61 0.28 -2.57 2.67
C LEU A 61 -0.23 -1.62 1.56
N CYS A 62 0.66 -0.99 0.80
CA CYS A 62 0.26 -0.18 -0.36
C CYS A 62 -0.50 -1.01 -1.39
N THR A 63 -0.01 -2.21 -1.69
CA THR A 63 -0.65 -3.10 -2.66
C THR A 63 -2.01 -3.60 -2.14
N ALA A 64 -2.12 -3.89 -0.85
CA ALA A 64 -3.37 -4.31 -0.21
C ALA A 64 -4.43 -3.21 -0.25
N LEU A 65 -4.05 -1.95 0.01
CA LEU A 65 -4.96 -0.81 -0.16
C LEU A 65 -5.52 -0.76 -1.60
N ASN A 66 -4.66 -1.00 -2.59
CA ASN A 66 -5.10 -1.04 -3.98
C ASN A 66 -6.07 -2.21 -4.25
N VAL A 67 -5.74 -3.41 -3.80
CA VAL A 67 -6.62 -4.59 -3.93
C VAL A 67 -7.97 -4.35 -3.27
N TYR A 68 -7.98 -3.76 -2.07
CA TYR A 68 -9.19 -3.45 -1.33
C TYR A 68 -10.09 -2.47 -2.09
N HIS A 69 -9.54 -1.35 -2.54
CA HIS A 69 -10.34 -0.30 -3.19
C HIS A 69 -10.78 -0.68 -4.61
N GLU A 70 -9.99 -1.46 -5.35
CA GLU A 70 -10.30 -1.83 -6.74
C GLU A 70 -11.12 -3.13 -6.83
N ALA A 71 -10.96 -4.09 -5.89
CA ALA A 71 -11.48 -5.44 -6.07
C ALA A 71 -12.01 -6.15 -4.81
N ARG A 72 -12.24 -5.47 -3.67
CA ARG A 72 -12.73 -6.13 -2.43
C ARG A 72 -13.99 -7.00 -2.59
N GLY A 73 -14.91 -6.56 -3.46
CA GLY A 73 -16.18 -7.24 -3.75
C GLY A 73 -16.12 -8.19 -4.94
N SER A 74 -14.93 -8.44 -5.49
CA SER A 74 -14.73 -9.33 -6.65
C SER A 74 -14.14 -10.68 -6.25
N THR A 75 -13.93 -11.55 -7.24
CA THR A 75 -13.38 -12.89 -7.04
C THR A 75 -11.94 -12.87 -6.53
N ARG A 76 -11.52 -13.96 -5.90
CA ARG A 76 -10.13 -14.15 -5.44
C ARG A 76 -9.11 -13.92 -6.56
N HIS A 77 -9.36 -14.46 -7.76
CA HIS A 77 -8.45 -14.28 -8.90
C HIS A 77 -8.40 -12.84 -9.39
N ASP A 78 -9.50 -12.09 -9.31
CA ASP A 78 -9.53 -10.68 -9.69
C ASP A 78 -8.71 -9.83 -8.69
N GLN A 79 -8.86 -10.08 -7.39
CA GLN A 79 -8.05 -9.43 -6.35
C GLN A 79 -6.54 -9.70 -6.54
N ILE A 80 -6.15 -10.94 -6.82
CA ILE A 80 -4.76 -11.30 -7.15
C ILE A 80 -4.30 -10.58 -8.42
N SER A 81 -5.18 -10.43 -9.41
CA SER A 81 -4.86 -9.76 -10.67
C SER A 81 -4.60 -8.25 -10.50
N VAL A 82 -5.30 -7.56 -9.59
CA VAL A 82 -4.98 -6.17 -9.21
C VAL A 82 -3.58 -6.07 -8.58
N ALA A 83 -3.23 -7.00 -7.68
CA ALA A 83 -1.89 -7.06 -7.10
C ALA A 83 -0.82 -7.34 -8.16
N LEU A 84 -1.07 -8.26 -9.10
CA LEU A 84 -0.17 -8.56 -10.22
C LEU A 84 0.01 -7.37 -11.15
N VAL A 85 -1.03 -6.61 -11.47
CA VAL A 85 -0.89 -5.35 -12.24
C VAL A 85 0.01 -4.36 -11.51
N THR A 86 -0.17 -4.22 -10.20
CA THR A 86 0.69 -3.34 -9.38
C THR A 86 2.15 -3.78 -9.46
N ARG A 87 2.42 -5.09 -9.34
CA ARG A 87 3.75 -5.70 -9.54
C ARG A 87 4.31 -5.45 -10.93
N ASN A 88 3.53 -5.72 -11.97
CA ASN A 88 3.96 -5.60 -13.35
C ASN A 88 4.34 -4.16 -13.71
N ARG A 89 3.61 -3.18 -13.16
CA ARG A 89 3.96 -1.76 -13.30
C ARG A 89 5.24 -1.41 -12.53
N ALA A 90 5.33 -1.82 -11.26
CA ALA A 90 6.50 -1.57 -10.42
C ALA A 90 7.79 -2.08 -11.07
N LEU A 91 7.75 -3.31 -11.61
CA LEU A 91 8.88 -3.91 -12.31
C LEU A 91 9.18 -3.21 -13.64
N HIS A 92 8.15 -2.95 -14.46
CA HIS A 92 8.35 -2.30 -15.76
C HIS A 92 8.90 -0.87 -15.63
N GLU A 93 8.44 -0.13 -14.62
CA GLU A 93 8.84 1.27 -14.40
C GLU A 93 10.05 1.39 -13.46
N GLN A 94 10.57 0.27 -12.92
CA GLN A 94 11.65 0.24 -11.93
C GLN A 94 11.36 1.12 -10.71
N ARG A 95 10.13 1.00 -10.21
CA ARG A 95 9.55 1.84 -9.15
C ARG A 95 9.05 0.98 -8.00
N SER A 96 8.93 1.59 -6.82
CA SER A 96 8.30 0.90 -5.68
C SER A 96 6.80 0.70 -5.91
N TYR A 97 6.23 -0.39 -5.39
CA TYR A 97 4.79 -0.66 -5.42
C TYR A 97 3.99 0.50 -4.83
N CYS A 98 4.44 1.08 -3.72
CA CYS A 98 3.81 2.26 -3.15
C CYS A 98 3.81 3.46 -4.11
N SER A 99 4.91 3.71 -4.82
CA SER A 99 4.95 4.83 -5.76
C SER A 99 4.00 4.61 -6.96
N VAL A 100 3.80 3.37 -7.39
CA VAL A 100 2.81 3.00 -8.42
C VAL A 100 1.38 3.21 -7.89
N VAL A 101 1.09 2.74 -6.68
CA VAL A 101 -0.25 2.89 -6.07
C VAL A 101 -0.60 4.36 -5.86
N TRP A 102 0.34 5.16 -5.39
CA TRP A 102 0.12 6.59 -5.10
C TRP A 102 0.44 7.52 -6.27
N GLU A 103 0.72 6.98 -7.45
CA GLU A 103 0.86 7.77 -8.66
C GLU A 103 -0.44 8.54 -8.93
N ARG A 104 -0.28 9.83 -9.29
CA ARG A 104 -1.40 10.76 -9.36
C ARG A 104 -2.48 10.24 -10.32
N ALA A 105 -3.65 9.93 -9.74
CA ALA A 105 -4.83 9.44 -10.45
C ALA A 105 -4.66 8.10 -11.18
N GLN A 106 -3.59 7.33 -10.88
CA GLN A 106 -3.41 5.99 -11.42
C GLN A 106 -4.54 5.04 -10.99
N PHE A 107 -4.94 5.17 -9.72
CA PHE A 107 -6.14 4.52 -9.17
C PHE A 107 -7.10 5.61 -8.69
N SER A 108 -8.37 5.51 -9.10
CA SER A 108 -9.33 6.60 -8.92
C SER A 108 -9.53 6.98 -7.44
N TRP A 109 -9.49 5.99 -6.55
CA TRP A 109 -9.68 6.16 -5.12
C TRP A 109 -8.60 7.03 -4.48
N THR A 110 -7.39 7.08 -5.03
CA THR A 110 -6.29 7.91 -4.51
C THR A 110 -6.57 9.40 -4.54
N ARG A 111 -7.66 9.85 -5.17
CA ARG A 111 -8.10 11.26 -5.19
C ARG A 111 -8.96 11.63 -3.98
N TYR A 112 -9.57 10.67 -3.27
CA TYR A 112 -10.50 10.96 -2.17
C TYR A 112 -9.80 11.31 -0.85
N LYS A 113 -10.46 12.06 0.04
CA LYS A 113 -9.90 12.37 1.38
C LYS A 113 -9.60 11.09 2.18
N VAL A 114 -8.59 11.13 3.05
CA VAL A 114 -8.11 9.99 3.87
C VAL A 114 -9.25 9.21 4.54
N GLN A 115 -10.26 9.89 5.09
CA GLN A 115 -11.40 9.29 5.77
C GLN A 115 -12.24 8.33 4.89
N ARG A 116 -12.19 8.50 3.56
CA ARG A 116 -12.85 7.61 2.60
C ARG A 116 -11.97 6.43 2.19
N LEU A 117 -10.69 6.45 2.54
CA LEU A 117 -9.70 5.45 2.14
C LEU A 117 -9.44 4.39 3.21
N ILE A 118 -9.86 4.67 4.45
CA ILE A 118 -9.77 3.75 5.59
C ILE A 118 -10.61 2.50 5.26
N PRO A 119 -10.02 1.28 5.27
CA PRO A 119 -10.79 0.04 5.17
C PRO A 119 -11.82 -0.05 6.30
N ARG A 120 -13.06 -0.37 5.97
CA ARG A 120 -14.19 -0.47 6.94
C ARG A 120 -14.84 -1.85 6.98
N ASP A 121 -14.31 -2.77 6.19
CA ASP A 121 -14.79 -4.14 6.09
C ASP A 121 -13.56 -4.99 6.38
N ASP A 122 -13.49 -5.50 7.60
CA ASP A 122 -12.30 -6.16 8.13
C ASP A 122 -12.03 -7.48 7.40
N ALA A 123 -13.08 -8.22 7.06
CA ALA A 123 -12.96 -9.45 6.28
C ALA A 123 -12.44 -9.17 4.87
N ALA A 124 -12.90 -8.10 4.22
CA ALA A 124 -12.36 -7.68 2.93
C ALA A 124 -10.93 -7.16 3.04
N TRP A 125 -10.59 -6.50 4.14
CA TRP A 125 -9.24 -6.00 4.39
C TRP A 125 -8.24 -7.14 4.58
N ASP A 126 -8.57 -8.13 5.39
CA ASP A 126 -7.79 -9.36 5.59
C ASP A 126 -7.54 -10.10 4.26
N ARG A 127 -8.60 -10.28 3.45
CA ARG A 127 -8.44 -10.87 2.11
C ARG A 127 -7.48 -10.06 1.23
N ALA A 128 -7.61 -8.73 1.24
CA ALA A 128 -6.75 -7.86 0.44
C ALA A 128 -5.28 -7.93 0.88
N LEU A 129 -5.02 -7.94 2.19
CA LEU A 129 -3.69 -8.17 2.77
C LEU A 129 -3.12 -9.51 2.32
N THR A 130 -3.90 -10.59 2.44
CA THR A 130 -3.47 -11.94 2.03
C THR A 130 -3.13 -11.98 0.54
N ARG A 131 -3.95 -11.36 -0.34
CA ARG A 131 -3.68 -11.37 -1.79
C ARG A 131 -2.46 -10.52 -2.16
N ALA A 132 -2.31 -9.37 -1.54
CA ALA A 132 -1.14 -8.52 -1.75
C ALA A 132 0.15 -9.20 -1.29
N MET A 133 0.14 -9.80 -0.10
CA MET A 133 1.28 -10.53 0.46
C MET A 133 1.70 -11.69 -0.45
N ALA A 134 0.74 -12.50 -0.92
CA ALA A 134 1.01 -13.63 -1.82
C ALA A 134 1.67 -13.23 -3.16
N VAL A 135 1.51 -11.99 -3.60
CA VAL A 135 2.10 -11.48 -4.84
C VAL A 135 3.41 -10.72 -4.59
N VAL A 136 3.46 -9.90 -3.56
CA VAL A 136 4.59 -8.98 -3.31
C VAL A 136 5.71 -9.65 -2.54
N ALA A 137 5.39 -10.55 -1.59
CA ALA A 137 6.39 -11.30 -0.82
C ALA A 137 6.90 -12.55 -1.55
N ASN A 138 6.24 -12.96 -2.64
CA ASN A 138 6.71 -14.03 -3.51
C ASN A 138 7.65 -13.45 -4.59
N PRO A 139 8.90 -13.92 -4.74
CA PRO A 139 9.80 -13.44 -5.78
C PRO A 139 9.29 -13.77 -7.20
N SER A 140 8.56 -14.88 -7.37
CA SER A 140 8.10 -15.37 -8.67
C SER A 140 6.64 -15.87 -8.62
N PRO A 141 5.65 -14.99 -8.41
CA PRO A 141 4.25 -15.35 -8.44
C PRO A 141 3.79 -15.64 -9.88
N THR A 142 2.94 -16.64 -10.06
CA THR A 142 2.32 -16.93 -11.36
C THR A 142 1.46 -15.75 -11.82
N ASP A 143 1.83 -15.13 -12.95
CA ASP A 143 1.09 -14.01 -13.50
C ASP A 143 -0.08 -14.45 -14.39
N ILE A 144 -1.25 -14.62 -13.76
CA ILE A 144 -2.51 -14.94 -14.45
C ILE A 144 -3.01 -13.79 -15.34
N THR A 145 -2.43 -12.60 -15.30
CA THR A 145 -2.85 -11.46 -16.15
C THR A 145 -2.13 -11.41 -17.49
N ARG A 146 -1.10 -12.25 -17.70
CA ARG A 146 -0.22 -12.27 -18.89
C ARG A 146 0.50 -10.92 -19.10
N GLY A 147 1.09 -10.38 -18.04
CA GLY A 147 1.86 -9.14 -18.05
C GLY A 147 1.01 -7.87 -18.09
N ALA A 148 -0.26 -7.95 -17.68
CA ALA A 148 -1.13 -6.77 -17.73
C ALA A 148 -0.59 -5.65 -16.84
N ARG A 149 -0.72 -4.42 -17.31
CA ARG A 149 -0.33 -3.19 -16.59
C ARG A 149 -1.47 -2.17 -16.48
N HIS A 150 -2.61 -2.53 -17.06
CA HIS A 150 -3.86 -1.80 -16.97
C HIS A 150 -4.99 -2.77 -16.75
N PHE A 151 -6.07 -2.27 -16.17
CA PHE A 151 -7.35 -2.93 -16.19
C PHE A 151 -8.46 -1.89 -16.19
N TYR A 152 -9.66 -2.34 -16.51
CA TYR A 152 -10.87 -1.53 -16.41
C TYR A 152 -12.08 -2.44 -16.20
N ASN A 153 -13.16 -1.91 -15.63
CA ASN A 153 -14.43 -2.61 -15.59
C ASN A 153 -15.19 -2.35 -16.92
N PRO A 154 -15.36 -3.37 -17.79
CA PRO A 154 -16.03 -3.20 -19.07
C PRO A 154 -17.54 -2.93 -18.93
N ARG A 155 -18.13 -3.10 -17.75
CA ARG A 155 -19.52 -2.68 -17.47
C ARG A 155 -19.64 -1.18 -17.20
N SER A 156 -18.55 -0.53 -16.82
CA SER A 156 -18.55 0.88 -16.42
C SER A 156 -17.99 1.79 -17.51
N VAL A 157 -16.93 1.37 -18.21
CA VAL A 157 -16.20 2.22 -19.16
C VAL A 157 -15.62 1.42 -20.33
N ARG A 158 -15.35 2.12 -21.45
CA ARG A 158 -14.60 1.58 -22.60
C ARG A 158 -13.46 2.52 -22.99
N PRO A 159 -12.26 2.38 -22.39
CA PRO A 159 -11.17 3.32 -22.59
C PRO A 159 -10.62 3.32 -24.02
N ARG A 160 -10.19 4.49 -24.52
CA ARG A 160 -9.58 4.64 -25.85
C ARG A 160 -8.27 3.86 -26.01
N TRP A 161 -7.53 3.63 -24.92
CA TRP A 161 -6.31 2.83 -24.91
C TRP A 161 -6.58 1.33 -25.03
N ALA A 162 -7.80 0.86 -24.73
CA ALA A 162 -8.19 -0.55 -24.81
C ALA A 162 -8.77 -0.96 -26.18
N ARG A 163 -8.62 -0.10 -27.20
CA ARG A 163 -9.12 -0.37 -28.57
C ARG A 163 -8.26 -1.41 -29.30
N PRO A 164 -8.83 -2.16 -30.27
CA PRO A 164 -8.07 -3.03 -31.16
C PRO A 164 -6.85 -2.31 -31.76
N GLY A 165 -5.75 -3.03 -31.95
CA GLY A 165 -4.47 -2.49 -32.46
C GLY A 165 -3.53 -1.95 -31.38
N LYS A 166 -4.02 -1.56 -30.20
CA LYS A 166 -3.19 -1.09 -29.07
C LYS A 166 -2.87 -2.17 -28.03
N VAL A 167 -3.59 -3.29 -28.10
CA VAL A 167 -3.55 -4.38 -27.11
C VAL A 167 -2.70 -5.53 -27.62
N VAL A 168 -1.79 -6.03 -26.78
CA VAL A 168 -1.03 -7.27 -27.02
C VAL A 168 -1.77 -8.46 -26.41
N THR A 169 -2.20 -8.33 -25.16
CA THR A 169 -3.00 -9.35 -24.47
C THR A 169 -4.14 -8.70 -23.70
N ALA A 170 -5.27 -9.39 -23.64
CA ALA A 170 -6.36 -9.05 -22.74
C ALA A 170 -7.00 -10.30 -22.13
N ARG A 171 -7.36 -10.23 -20.85
CA ARG A 171 -8.10 -11.29 -20.15
C ARG A 171 -9.21 -10.67 -19.32
N ARG A 172 -10.36 -11.32 -19.28
CA ARG A 172 -11.41 -11.00 -18.32
C ARG A 172 -11.26 -11.92 -17.11
N ILE A 173 -11.13 -11.33 -15.92
CA ILE A 173 -10.99 -12.05 -14.65
C ILE A 173 -11.88 -11.32 -13.65
N GLY A 174 -12.87 -12.01 -13.09
CA GLY A 174 -13.90 -11.36 -12.27
C GLY A 174 -14.61 -10.24 -13.03
N GLN A 175 -14.66 -9.06 -12.42
CA GLN A 175 -15.33 -7.90 -13.00
C GLN A 175 -14.44 -7.08 -13.94
N HIS A 176 -13.11 -7.31 -13.94
CA HIS A 176 -12.18 -6.50 -14.73
C HIS A 176 -11.74 -7.17 -16.02
N ARG A 177 -11.36 -6.32 -16.99
CA ARG A 177 -10.56 -6.71 -18.14
C ARG A 177 -9.14 -6.19 -17.96
N TYR A 178 -8.20 -7.11 -17.82
CA TYR A 178 -6.77 -6.88 -17.67
C TYR A 178 -6.12 -6.80 -19.05
N VAL A 179 -5.25 -5.80 -19.26
CA VAL A 179 -4.72 -5.46 -20.58
C VAL A 179 -3.21 -5.17 -20.52
N ARG A 180 -2.47 -5.76 -21.45
CA ARG A 180 -1.10 -5.36 -21.79
C ARG A 180 -1.11 -4.61 -23.12
N LEU A 181 -0.59 -3.39 -23.12
CA LEU A 181 -0.52 -2.54 -24.32
C LEU A 181 0.75 -2.83 -25.13
N ARG A 182 0.70 -2.50 -26.43
CA ARG A 182 1.79 -2.71 -27.39
C ARG A 182 2.90 -1.68 -27.24
N ASP A 183 2.55 -0.44 -26.93
CA ASP A 183 3.46 0.70 -26.86
C ASP A 183 3.29 1.44 -25.53
N ALA A 184 4.40 1.94 -25.00
CA ALA A 184 4.48 2.69 -23.76
C ALA A 184 3.83 4.07 -23.80
N ARG A 185 3.71 4.69 -24.97
CA ARG A 185 3.04 5.99 -25.12
C ARG A 185 1.58 6.00 -24.65
N TRP A 186 0.95 4.84 -24.50
CA TRP A 186 -0.44 4.70 -24.08
C TRP A 186 -0.61 4.47 -22.56
N TYR A 187 0.46 4.57 -21.76
CA TYR A 187 0.40 4.51 -20.29
C TYR A 187 -0.21 5.77 -19.64
N LYS A 188 -0.31 6.89 -20.38
CA LYS A 188 -0.79 8.18 -19.88
C LYS A 188 -2.18 8.52 -20.39
#